data_AF-A0A1B1ZQA3-F1
#
_entry.id   AF-A0A1B1ZQA3-F1
#
_cell.length_a   1.000
_cell.length_b   1.000
_cell.length_c   1.000
_cell.angle_alpha   90.00
_cell.angle_beta   90.00
_cell.angle_gamma   90.00
#
_symmetry.space_group_name_H-M   'P 1'
#
loop_
_entity.id
_entity.type
_entity.pdbx_description
1 polymer ?
#
loop_
_entity_poly.entity_id
_entity_poly.type
_entity_poly.pdbx_seq_one_letter_code
_entity_poly.pdbx_strand_id
1 'polypeptide(L)'
;MTSPLPGRAPARVLPPAPARAAVLMLVFTAALYLIEIIDSASDDLVTVAGAIYPRDTSGLSGILTAPLIHSDWAHLIANTVPFLVFGFLAMSGGIAQWFAVTATIWVVSGLGVWLISPAPVIGASTIVFGWFLFLLVRGFYARNAGQILLAVALFVVWGSLLWGVLPSDPMVSWQGHLFGAVGGVVAASWVAKADRRRAPTLGV
;
A
#
# COMPACT_ATOMS: atom_id res chain seq x y z
N MET A 1 -39.76 -20.59 6.61
CA MET A 1 -38.66 -20.38 5.64
C MET A 1 -37.67 -19.41 6.27
N THR A 2 -36.59 -19.92 6.86
CA THR A 2 -35.50 -19.11 7.40
C THR A 2 -34.61 -18.68 6.25
N SER A 3 -34.51 -17.37 6.01
CA SER A 3 -33.50 -16.82 5.09
C SER A 3 -32.11 -17.28 5.58
N PRO A 4 -31.21 -17.76 4.70
CA PRO A 4 -29.85 -18.06 5.13
C PRO A 4 -29.23 -16.77 5.67
N LEU A 5 -28.71 -16.81 6.90
CA LEU A 5 -27.94 -15.72 7.47
C LEU A 5 -26.86 -15.30 6.44
N PRO A 6 -26.59 -13.99 6.23
CA PRO A 6 -25.58 -13.56 5.29
C PRO A 6 -24.25 -14.21 5.69
N GLY A 7 -23.86 -15.25 4.95
CA GLY A 7 -22.63 -15.97 5.20
C GLY A 7 -21.46 -15.01 5.06
N ARG A 8 -20.45 -15.19 5.93
CA ARG A 8 -19.15 -14.54 5.82
C ARG A 8 -18.74 -14.48 4.35
N ALA A 9 -18.54 -13.28 3.80
CA ALA A 9 -17.98 -13.16 2.46
C ALA A 9 -16.66 -13.95 2.44
N PRO A 10 -16.50 -14.95 1.56
CA PRO A 10 -15.36 -15.86 1.64
C PRO A 10 -14.08 -15.05 1.47
N ALA A 11 -13.08 -15.32 2.31
CA ALA A 11 -11.77 -14.71 2.19
C ALA A 11 -11.15 -15.13 0.84
N ARG A 12 -10.98 -14.17 -0.08
CA ARG A 12 -10.49 -14.39 -1.44
C ARG A 12 -8.99 -14.14 -1.54
N VAL A 13 -8.35 -14.84 -2.46
CA VAL A 13 -6.97 -14.57 -2.89
C VAL A 13 -6.95 -13.47 -3.96
N LEU A 14 -7.88 -13.54 -4.93
CA LEU A 14 -7.99 -12.60 -6.04
C LEU A 14 -9.13 -11.57 -5.83
N PRO A 15 -9.07 -10.41 -6.50
CA PRO A 15 -10.17 -9.44 -6.53
C PRO A 15 -11.50 -10.07 -6.95
N PRO A 16 -12.64 -9.63 -6.37
CA PRO A 16 -13.96 -10.10 -6.78
C PRO A 16 -14.30 -9.72 -8.23
N ALA A 17 -13.68 -8.65 -8.76
CA ALA A 17 -13.81 -8.22 -10.15
C ALA A 17 -12.40 -7.98 -10.73
N PRO A 18 -11.68 -9.03 -11.17
CA PRO A 18 -10.27 -8.93 -11.54
C PRO A 18 -10.03 -7.98 -12.72
N ALA A 19 -10.87 -8.00 -13.76
CA ALA A 19 -10.73 -7.06 -14.88
C ALA A 19 -10.83 -5.59 -14.43
N ARG A 20 -11.79 -5.27 -13.55
CA ARG A 20 -11.93 -3.92 -13.00
C ARG A 20 -10.75 -3.53 -12.12
N ALA A 21 -10.25 -4.45 -11.30
CA ALA A 21 -9.06 -4.23 -10.48
C ALA A 21 -7.82 -3.97 -11.33
N ALA A 22 -7.63 -4.75 -12.40
CA ALA A 22 -6.52 -4.56 -13.34
C ALA A 22 -6.61 -3.21 -14.06
N VAL A 23 -7.79 -2.84 -14.57
CA VAL A 23 -8.02 -1.52 -15.18
C VAL A 23 -7.72 -0.40 -14.18
N LEU A 24 -8.17 -0.52 -12.93
CA LEU A 24 -7.92 0.49 -11.91
C LEU A 24 -6.41 0.65 -11.64
N MET A 25 -5.69 -0.46 -11.51
CA MET A 25 -4.23 -0.42 -11.33
C MET A 25 -3.51 0.21 -12.53
N LEU A 26 -3.92 -0.13 -13.76
CA LEU A 26 -3.37 0.46 -14.98
C LEU A 26 -3.66 1.96 -15.06
N VAL A 27 -4.84 2.42 -14.65
CA VAL A 27 -5.18 3.84 -14.59
C VAL A 27 -4.31 4.59 -13.58
N PHE A 28 -4.14 4.05 -12.37
CA PHE A 28 -3.23 4.66 -11.39
C PHE A 28 -1.78 4.66 -11.85
N THR A 29 -1.29 3.57 -12.45
CA THR A 29 0.05 3.53 -13.02
C THR A 29 0.21 4.55 -14.15
N ALA A 30 -0.75 4.66 -15.06
CA ALA A 30 -0.71 5.67 -16.11
C ALA A 30 -0.69 7.10 -15.55
N ALA A 31 -1.42 7.35 -14.45
CA ALA A 31 -1.36 8.63 -13.75
C ALA A 31 0.02 8.91 -13.15
N LEU A 32 0.69 7.91 -12.56
CA LEU A 32 2.07 8.08 -12.06
C LEU A 32 3.05 8.44 -13.18
N TYR A 33 2.93 7.79 -14.34
CA TYR A 33 3.76 8.11 -15.51
C TYR A 33 3.44 9.50 -16.06
N LEU A 34 2.18 9.92 -16.06
CA LEU A 34 1.81 11.28 -16.47
C LEU A 34 2.41 12.33 -15.52
N ILE A 35 2.39 12.08 -14.21
CA ILE A 35 2.99 12.97 -13.21
C ILE A 35 4.51 13.08 -13.44
N GLU A 36 5.20 11.97 -13.68
CA GLU A 36 6.63 11.97 -14.00
C GLU A 36 6.97 12.73 -15.28
N ILE A 37 6.13 12.62 -16.32
CA ILE A 37 6.28 13.41 -17.55
C ILE A 37 6.18 14.91 -17.25
N ILE A 38 5.19 15.30 -16.45
CA ILE A 38 4.99 16.71 -16.06
C ILE A 38 6.18 17.19 -15.22
N ASP A 39 6.65 16.38 -14.26
CA ASP A 39 7.77 16.73 -13.39
C ASP A 39 9.06 16.94 -14.19
N SER A 40 9.39 15.98 -15.07
CA SER A 40 10.52 16.05 -15.99
C SER A 40 10.45 17.27 -16.92
N ALA A 41 9.26 17.68 -17.34
CA ALA A 41 9.06 18.87 -18.18
C ALA A 41 9.10 20.18 -17.38
N SER A 42 9.12 20.11 -16.05
CA SER A 42 9.08 21.24 -15.14
C SER A 42 10.38 21.45 -14.36
N ASP A 43 11.48 20.80 -14.75
CA ASP A 43 12.76 20.84 -14.02
C ASP A 43 12.59 20.45 -12.53
N ASP A 44 11.90 19.34 -12.28
CA ASP A 44 11.66 18.73 -10.95
C ASP A 44 10.83 19.58 -9.96
N LEU A 45 10.12 20.61 -10.44
CA LEU A 45 9.30 21.47 -9.59
C LEU A 45 8.13 20.73 -8.92
N VAL A 46 7.55 19.71 -9.56
CA VAL A 46 6.49 18.90 -8.95
C VAL A 46 7.07 18.09 -7.79
N THR A 47 8.27 17.54 -7.98
CA THR A 47 9.00 16.81 -6.93
C THR A 47 9.30 17.69 -5.73
N VAL A 48 9.87 18.86 -5.95
CA VAL A 48 10.18 19.81 -4.87
C VAL A 48 8.92 20.27 -4.16
N ALA A 49 7.84 20.57 -4.88
CA ALA A 49 6.60 21.05 -4.27
C ALA A 49 5.82 19.95 -3.51
N GLY A 50 5.94 18.69 -3.94
CA GLY A 50 5.10 17.60 -3.45
C GLY A 50 5.76 16.60 -2.51
N ALA A 51 7.03 16.79 -2.15
CA ALA A 51 7.73 15.94 -1.19
C ALA A 51 7.25 16.12 0.25
N ILE A 52 7.37 15.07 1.08
CA ILE A 52 7.20 15.21 2.53
C ILE A 52 8.47 15.83 3.11
N TYR A 53 8.40 17.08 3.54
CA TYR A 53 9.47 17.73 4.30
C TYR A 53 9.33 17.39 5.80
N PRO A 54 10.26 16.64 6.41
CA PRO A 54 10.09 16.15 7.77
C PRO A 54 10.11 17.28 8.78
N ARG A 55 9.19 17.22 9.76
CA ARG A 55 9.05 18.16 10.89
C ARG A 55 8.82 19.62 10.48
N ASP A 56 8.45 19.85 9.23
CA ASP A 56 7.98 21.13 8.70
C ASP A 56 6.45 21.09 8.52
N THR A 57 5.73 22.05 9.08
CA THR A 57 4.27 22.10 8.99
C THR A 57 3.77 22.27 7.55
N SER A 58 4.52 22.97 6.69
CA SER A 58 4.22 23.08 5.26
C SER A 58 4.40 21.74 4.54
N GLY A 59 5.34 20.91 5.02
CA GLY A 59 5.62 19.55 4.52
C GLY A 59 4.54 18.52 4.80
N LEU A 60 3.53 18.83 5.63
CA LEU A 60 2.38 17.94 5.86
C LEU A 60 1.52 17.76 4.60
N SER A 61 1.47 18.78 3.73
CA SER A 61 0.81 18.68 2.43
C SER A 61 1.41 17.56 1.57
N GLY A 62 2.73 17.37 1.68
CA GLY A 62 3.49 16.30 1.06
C GLY A 62 2.97 14.90 1.37
N ILE A 63 2.28 14.70 2.51
CA ILE A 63 1.68 13.40 2.83
C ILE A 63 0.71 12.98 1.73
N LEU A 64 -0.01 13.91 1.10
CA LEU A 64 -0.99 13.60 0.06
C LEU A 64 -0.36 13.39 -1.32
N THR A 65 0.80 13.98 -1.60
CA THR A 65 1.39 14.05 -2.94
C THR A 65 2.61 13.16 -3.11
N ALA A 66 3.42 12.99 -2.07
CA ALA A 66 4.71 12.31 -2.15
C ALA A 66 4.64 10.88 -2.72
N PRO A 67 3.62 10.04 -2.41
CA PRO A 67 3.53 8.72 -3.02
C PRO A 67 3.24 8.70 -4.52
N LEU A 68 2.89 9.84 -5.11
CA LEU A 68 2.58 9.98 -6.53
C LEU A 68 3.78 10.44 -7.36
N ILE A 69 4.86 10.83 -6.70
CA ILE A 69 6.02 11.54 -7.27
C ILE A 69 7.23 10.62 -7.16
N HIS A 70 8.13 10.63 -8.17
CA HIS A 70 9.37 9.86 -8.16
C HIS A 70 10.56 10.78 -8.43
N SER A 71 11.76 10.33 -8.06
CA SER A 71 12.98 11.13 -8.20
C SER A 71 13.52 11.16 -9.63
N ASP A 72 13.13 10.14 -10.41
CA ASP A 72 13.56 9.89 -11.78
C ASP A 72 12.77 8.71 -12.36
N TRP A 73 12.92 8.53 -13.66
CA TRP A 73 12.33 7.43 -14.42
C TRP A 73 12.71 6.04 -13.91
N ALA A 74 13.94 5.83 -13.46
CA ALA A 74 14.37 4.52 -12.97
C ALA A 74 13.66 4.18 -11.65
N HIS A 75 13.46 5.17 -10.77
CA HIS A 75 12.70 5.03 -9.55
C HIS A 75 11.22 4.69 -9.83
N LEU A 76 10.57 5.36 -10.79
CA LEU A 76 9.19 5.01 -11.19
C LEU A 76 9.09 3.61 -11.81
N ILE A 77 10.01 3.26 -12.71
CA ILE A 77 10.03 1.93 -13.36
C ILE A 77 10.24 0.83 -12.33
N ALA A 78 11.15 1.01 -11.37
CA ALA A 78 11.40 0.05 -10.30
C ALA A 78 10.16 -0.21 -9.43
N ASN A 79 9.30 0.79 -9.25
CA ASN A 79 8.04 0.66 -8.50
C ASN A 79 6.90 0.03 -9.31
N THR A 80 6.96 0.09 -10.65
CA THR A 80 5.81 -0.23 -11.52
C THR A 80 5.30 -1.67 -11.31
N VAL A 81 6.18 -2.67 -11.32
CA VAL A 81 5.76 -4.08 -11.19
C VAL A 81 5.23 -4.39 -9.78
N PRO A 82 5.94 -4.07 -8.68
CA PRO A 82 5.40 -4.26 -7.33
C PRO A 82 4.08 -3.51 -7.09
N PHE A 83 3.96 -2.28 -7.60
CA PHE A 83 2.75 -1.48 -7.50
C PHE A 83 1.55 -2.18 -8.15
N LEU A 84 1.70 -2.60 -9.42
CA LEU A 84 0.65 -3.32 -10.15
C LEU A 84 0.23 -4.61 -9.44
N VAL A 85 1.21 -5.46 -9.06
CA VAL A 85 0.93 -6.78 -8.48
C VAL A 85 0.32 -6.67 -7.10
N PHE A 86 0.94 -5.91 -6.18
CA PHE A 86 0.47 -5.84 -4.80
C PHE A 86 -0.81 -5.02 -4.69
N GLY A 87 -0.93 -3.93 -5.45
CA GLY A 87 -2.16 -3.14 -5.51
C GLY A 87 -3.34 -3.97 -6.00
N PHE A 88 -3.14 -4.76 -7.07
CA PHE A 88 -4.16 -5.69 -7.56
C PHE A 88 -4.56 -6.73 -6.50
N LEU A 89 -3.59 -7.42 -5.89
CA LEU A 89 -3.89 -8.45 -4.88
C LEU A 89 -4.52 -7.87 -3.60
N ALA A 90 -4.15 -6.65 -3.23
CA ALA A 90 -4.74 -5.96 -2.08
C ALA A 90 -6.25 -5.71 -2.27
N MET A 91 -6.74 -5.65 -3.52
CA MET A 91 -8.17 -5.57 -3.85
C MET A 91 -8.95 -6.88 -3.66
N SER A 92 -8.37 -7.94 -3.10
CA SER A 92 -9.11 -9.20 -2.89
C SER A 92 -10.29 -9.10 -1.91
N GLY A 93 -10.32 -8.07 -1.07
CA GLY A 93 -11.50 -7.71 -0.26
C GLY A 93 -12.49 -6.76 -0.95
N GLY A 94 -12.23 -6.36 -2.20
CA GLY A 94 -13.00 -5.39 -2.97
C GLY A 94 -12.41 -3.97 -2.95
N ILE A 95 -12.87 -3.12 -3.87
CA ILE A 95 -12.35 -1.78 -4.11
C ILE A 95 -12.50 -0.86 -2.90
N ALA A 96 -13.65 -0.90 -2.20
CA ALA A 96 -13.86 -0.07 -1.01
C ALA A 96 -12.88 -0.42 0.13
N GLN A 97 -12.63 -1.71 0.36
CA GLN A 97 -11.62 -2.15 1.33
C GLN A 97 -10.22 -1.73 0.89
N TRP A 98 -9.90 -1.83 -0.40
CA TRP A 98 -8.62 -1.42 -0.94
C TRP A 98 -8.34 0.08 -0.73
N PHE A 99 -9.34 0.95 -0.93
CA PHE A 99 -9.19 2.36 -0.61
C PHE A 99 -8.92 2.59 0.88
N ALA A 100 -9.64 1.89 1.77
CA ALA A 100 -9.39 1.99 3.21
C ALA A 100 -7.99 1.50 3.59
N VAL A 101 -7.54 0.35 3.06
CA VAL A 101 -6.20 -0.19 3.28
C VAL A 101 -5.13 0.78 2.79
N THR A 102 -5.28 1.27 1.56
CA THR A 102 -4.33 2.19 0.93
C THR A 102 -4.28 3.51 1.70
N ALA A 103 -5.41 4.09 2.07
CA ALA A 103 -5.46 5.32 2.87
C ALA A 103 -4.82 5.14 4.26
N THR A 104 -5.02 4.00 4.92
CA THR A 104 -4.34 3.69 6.19
C THR A 104 -2.82 3.66 6.00
N ILE A 105 -2.33 2.95 4.99
CA ILE A 105 -0.89 2.88 4.69
C ILE A 105 -0.34 4.27 4.38
N TRP A 106 -1.05 5.03 3.54
CA TRP A 106 -0.68 6.36 3.08
C TRP A 106 -0.51 7.33 4.25
N VAL A 107 -1.49 7.39 5.15
CA VAL A 107 -1.45 8.29 6.32
C VAL A 107 -0.40 7.82 7.33
N VAL A 108 -0.34 6.53 7.66
CA VAL A 108 0.62 6.01 8.64
C VAL A 108 2.06 6.18 8.15
N SER A 109 2.33 5.90 6.88
CA SER A 109 3.65 6.10 6.28
C SER A 109 4.02 7.57 6.22
N GLY A 110 3.13 8.44 5.74
CA GLY A 110 3.39 9.87 5.62
C GLY A 110 3.64 10.53 6.98
N LEU A 111 2.84 10.21 8.00
CA LEU A 111 3.06 10.73 9.36
C LEU A 111 4.35 10.20 9.98
N GLY A 112 4.67 8.91 9.79
CA GLY A 112 5.91 8.32 10.27
C GLY A 112 7.15 8.97 9.64
N VAL A 113 7.14 9.15 8.32
CA VAL A 113 8.17 9.88 7.57
C VAL A 113 8.29 11.32 8.08
N TRP A 114 7.17 12.05 8.19
CA TRP A 114 7.18 13.43 8.63
C TRP A 114 7.79 13.60 10.02
N LEU A 115 7.52 12.67 10.95
CA LEU A 115 8.04 12.71 12.31
C LEU A 115 9.55 12.44 12.37
N ILE A 116 10.04 11.41 11.68
CA ILE A 116 11.38 10.87 11.97
C ILE A 116 12.37 10.91 10.81
N SER A 117 11.94 11.07 9.56
CA SER A 117 12.85 11.05 8.42
C SER A 117 13.87 12.19 8.52
N PRO A 118 15.15 11.96 8.20
CA PRO A 118 16.18 13.01 8.20
C PRO A 118 16.14 13.89 6.95
N ALA A 119 15.46 13.44 5.89
CA ALA A 119 15.44 14.08 4.58
C ALA A 119 14.04 14.00 3.95
N PRO A 120 13.74 14.84 2.94
CA PRO A 120 12.51 14.75 2.17
C PRO A 120 12.31 13.36 1.56
N VAL A 121 11.05 12.91 1.50
CA VAL A 121 10.69 11.59 0.96
C VAL A 121 9.59 11.72 -0.07
N ILE A 122 9.74 10.94 -1.13
CA ILE A 122 8.82 10.74 -2.26
C ILE A 122 8.79 9.26 -2.64
N GLY A 123 7.89 8.88 -3.54
CA GLY A 123 7.85 7.57 -4.16
C GLY A 123 6.68 6.72 -3.68
N ALA A 124 6.10 5.98 -4.63
CA ALA A 124 5.03 5.02 -4.37
C ALA A 124 5.48 3.82 -3.52
N SER A 125 6.79 3.66 -3.30
CA SER A 125 7.38 2.53 -2.57
C SER A 125 6.84 2.41 -1.14
N THR A 126 6.50 3.53 -0.48
CA THR A 126 5.88 3.51 0.85
C THR A 126 4.54 2.76 0.85
N ILE A 127 3.73 2.95 -0.19
CA ILE A 127 2.45 2.26 -0.41
C ILE A 127 2.69 0.79 -0.78
N VAL A 128 3.67 0.54 -1.66
CA VAL A 128 4.07 -0.82 -2.09
C VAL A 128 4.46 -1.67 -0.88
N PHE A 129 5.31 -1.16 0.02
CA PHE A 129 5.71 -1.86 1.24
C PHE A 129 4.52 -2.13 2.16
N GLY A 130 3.59 -1.18 2.28
CA GLY A 130 2.38 -1.39 3.06
C GLY A 130 1.45 -2.44 2.47
N TRP A 131 1.21 -2.43 1.16
CA TRP A 131 0.44 -3.50 0.51
C TRP A 131 1.13 -4.85 0.65
N PHE A 132 2.46 -4.90 0.50
CA PHE A 132 3.22 -6.12 0.65
C PHE A 132 3.05 -6.71 2.06
N LEU A 133 3.32 -5.93 3.12
CA LEU A 133 3.12 -6.42 4.48
C LEU A 133 1.66 -6.74 4.79
N PHE A 134 0.71 -5.94 4.31
CA PHE A 134 -0.71 -6.24 4.41
C PHE A 134 -1.03 -7.63 3.84
N LEU A 135 -0.53 -7.93 2.64
CA LEU A 135 -0.73 -9.23 1.98
C LEU A 135 -0.03 -10.38 2.73
N LEU A 136 1.16 -10.15 3.27
CA LEU A 136 1.88 -11.17 4.04
C LEU A 136 1.15 -11.56 5.33
N VAL A 137 0.55 -10.60 6.04
CA VAL A 137 -0.03 -10.88 7.36
C VAL A 137 -1.53 -11.14 7.35
N ARG A 138 -2.29 -10.66 6.36
CA ARG A 138 -3.76 -10.76 6.34
C ARG A 138 -4.28 -12.19 6.39
N GLY A 139 -3.57 -13.14 5.79
CA GLY A 139 -3.99 -14.55 5.75
C GLY A 139 -4.05 -15.17 7.15
N PHE A 140 -3.13 -14.77 8.03
CA PHE A 140 -3.10 -15.19 9.43
C PHE A 140 -4.26 -14.60 10.22
N TYR A 141 -4.57 -13.31 10.03
CA TYR A 141 -5.73 -12.68 10.65
C TYR A 141 -7.06 -13.30 10.19
N ALA A 142 -7.18 -13.60 8.89
CA ALA A 142 -8.36 -14.19 8.30
C ALA A 142 -8.50 -15.70 8.58
N ARG A 143 -7.42 -16.35 9.06
CA ARG A 143 -7.28 -17.81 9.18
C ARG A 143 -7.60 -18.52 7.86
N ASN A 144 -7.06 -17.99 6.75
CA ASN A 144 -7.34 -18.49 5.41
C ASN A 144 -6.06 -19.07 4.78
N ALA A 145 -6.07 -20.38 4.53
CA ALA A 145 -4.92 -21.09 3.97
C ALA A 145 -4.49 -20.56 2.59
N GLY A 146 -5.44 -20.20 1.72
CA GLY A 146 -5.12 -19.65 0.39
C GLY A 146 -4.37 -18.32 0.46
N GLN A 147 -4.76 -17.43 1.37
CA GLN A 147 -4.06 -16.16 1.61
C GLN A 147 -2.69 -16.37 2.27
N ILE A 148 -2.53 -17.39 3.11
CA ILE A 148 -1.23 -17.76 3.70
C ILE A 148 -0.30 -18.33 2.61
N LEU A 149 -0.80 -19.20 1.74
CA LEU A 149 -0.03 -19.71 0.60
C LEU A 149 0.40 -18.58 -0.35
N LEU A 150 -0.50 -17.62 -0.62
CA LEU A 150 -0.15 -16.42 -1.37
C LEU A 150 0.96 -15.64 -0.65
N ALA A 151 0.84 -15.42 0.66
CA ALA A 151 1.86 -14.72 1.43
C ALA A 151 3.23 -15.42 1.32
N VAL A 152 3.29 -16.74 1.42
CA VAL A 152 4.53 -17.52 1.23
C VAL A 152 5.08 -17.32 -0.18
N ALA A 153 4.26 -17.42 -1.22
CA ALA A 153 4.70 -17.21 -2.60
C ALA A 153 5.24 -15.79 -2.82
N LEU A 154 4.55 -14.77 -2.32
CA LEU A 154 4.99 -13.38 -2.38
C LEU A 154 6.31 -13.17 -1.61
N PHE A 155 6.46 -13.79 -0.44
CA PHE A 155 7.69 -13.71 0.33
C PHE A 155 8.87 -14.40 -0.38
N VAL A 156 8.66 -15.54 -1.04
CA VAL A 156 9.72 -16.20 -1.81
C VAL A 156 10.18 -15.34 -2.99
N VAL A 157 9.25 -14.69 -3.70
CA VAL A 157 9.57 -13.90 -4.91
C VAL A 157 10.12 -12.50 -4.56
N TRP A 158 9.53 -11.84 -3.55
CA TRP A 158 9.80 -10.44 -3.22
C TRP A 158 10.25 -10.21 -1.78
N GLY A 159 10.57 -11.25 -1.01
CA GLY A 159 10.97 -11.12 0.40
C GLY A 159 12.21 -10.25 0.61
N SER A 160 13.08 -10.16 -0.39
CA SER A 160 14.24 -9.27 -0.37
C SER A 160 13.87 -7.78 -0.29
N LEU A 161 12.64 -7.39 -0.70
CA LEU A 161 12.15 -6.01 -0.49
C LEU A 161 12.18 -5.64 0.99
N LEU A 162 11.97 -6.59 1.92
CA LEU A 162 11.99 -6.29 3.35
C LEU A 162 13.33 -5.75 3.84
N TRP A 163 14.44 -5.99 3.13
CA TRP A 163 15.72 -5.37 3.48
C TRP A 163 15.70 -3.86 3.31
N GLY A 164 14.82 -3.32 2.48
CA GLY A 164 14.63 -1.88 2.28
C GLY A 164 14.07 -1.13 3.50
N VAL A 165 13.69 -1.81 4.59
CA VAL A 165 13.34 -1.16 5.87
C VAL A 165 14.55 -0.90 6.76
N LEU A 166 15.73 -1.41 6.38
CA LEU A 166 16.96 -1.20 7.12
C LEU A 166 17.71 0.03 6.58
N PRO A 167 18.46 0.74 7.44
CA PRO A 167 19.29 1.88 7.03
C PRO A 167 20.58 1.42 6.33
N SER A 168 20.45 0.69 5.22
CA SER A 168 21.58 0.11 4.47
C SER A 168 22.03 0.94 3.27
N ASP A 169 21.15 1.74 2.69
CA ASP A 169 21.43 2.58 1.53
C ASP A 169 20.93 4.02 1.79
N PRO A 170 21.81 5.04 1.74
CA PRO A 170 21.40 6.43 1.97
C PRO A 170 20.45 6.99 0.89
N MET A 171 20.37 6.37 -0.29
CA MET A 171 19.42 6.74 -1.34
C MET A 171 18.03 6.15 -1.13
N VAL A 172 17.87 5.24 -0.17
CA VAL A 172 16.61 4.57 0.13
C VAL A 172 15.94 5.23 1.34
N SER A 173 14.70 5.67 1.17
CA SER A 173 13.85 6.17 2.25
C SER A 173 13.33 5.03 3.15
N TRP A 174 14.24 4.38 3.88
CA TRP A 174 13.92 3.20 4.69
C TRP A 174 12.87 3.48 5.77
N GLN A 175 12.78 4.69 6.32
CA GLN A 175 11.70 5.09 7.24
C GLN A 175 10.35 5.05 6.54
N GLY A 176 10.28 5.51 5.29
CA GLY A 176 9.08 5.41 4.47
C GLY A 176 8.65 3.97 4.25
N HIS A 177 9.60 3.07 3.96
CA HIS A 177 9.34 1.64 3.84
C HIS A 177 8.87 1.02 5.17
N LEU A 178 9.54 1.37 6.28
CA LEU A 178 9.19 0.89 7.62
C LEU A 178 7.77 1.31 8.01
N PHE A 179 7.40 2.59 7.89
CA PHE A 179 6.06 3.03 8.26
C PHE A 179 4.99 2.63 7.24
N GLY A 180 5.36 2.45 5.97
CA GLY A 180 4.53 1.74 4.99
C GLY A 180 4.16 0.35 5.49
N ALA A 181 5.17 -0.45 5.85
CA ALA A 181 5.03 -1.79 6.40
C ALA A 181 4.16 -1.81 7.67
N VAL A 182 4.41 -0.90 8.62
CA VAL A 182 3.58 -0.73 9.83
C VAL A 182 2.13 -0.41 9.45
N GLY A 183 1.90 0.52 8.53
CA GLY A 183 0.58 0.85 8.00
C GLY A 183 -0.13 -0.37 7.41
N GLY A 184 0.60 -1.24 6.72
CA GLY A 184 0.10 -2.51 6.18
C GLY A 184 -0.40 -3.47 7.27
N VAL A 185 0.36 -3.63 8.35
CA VAL A 185 -0.02 -4.45 9.51
C VAL A 185 -1.25 -3.85 10.21
N VAL A 186 -1.27 -2.54 10.42
CA VAL A 186 -2.41 -1.82 10.99
C VAL A 186 -3.67 -2.04 10.14
N ALA A 187 -3.57 -1.85 8.83
CA ALA A 187 -4.66 -2.06 7.89
C ALA A 187 -5.19 -3.51 7.92
N ALA A 188 -4.30 -4.51 7.96
CA ALA A 188 -4.68 -5.91 8.07
C ALA A 188 -5.46 -6.19 9.37
N SER A 189 -5.02 -5.59 10.48
CA SER A 189 -5.72 -5.71 11.77
C SER A 189 -7.12 -5.09 11.73
N TRP A 190 -7.29 -3.96 11.05
CA TRP A 190 -8.57 -3.26 10.93
C TRP A 190 -9.55 -4.00 10.03
N VAL A 191 -9.08 -4.50 8.89
CA VAL A 191 -9.87 -5.37 8.01
C VAL A 191 -10.37 -6.60 8.79
N ALA A 192 -9.48 -7.26 9.53
CA ALA A 192 -9.86 -8.42 10.34
C ALA A 192 -10.92 -8.10 11.41
N LYS A 193 -10.82 -6.94 12.05
CA LYS A 193 -11.83 -6.48 13.03
C LYS A 193 -13.17 -6.18 12.34
N ALA A 194 -13.15 -5.52 11.18
CA ALA A 194 -14.35 -5.22 10.41
C ALA A 194 -15.08 -6.48 9.94
N ASP A 195 -14.33 -7.49 9.46
CA ASP A 195 -14.88 -8.78 9.05
C ASP A 195 -15.54 -9.53 10.20
N ARG A 196 -14.95 -9.49 11.41
CA ARG A 196 -15.54 -10.10 12.61
C ARG A 196 -16.83 -9.42 13.05
N ARG A 197 -16.92 -8.09 12.96
CA ARG A 197 -18.13 -7.34 13.31
C ARG A 197 -19.31 -7.62 12.37
N ARG A 198 -19.03 -8.04 11.14
CA ARG A 198 -20.04 -8.44 10.15
C ARG A 198 -20.50 -9.89 10.31
N ALA A 199 -19.79 -10.71 11.11
CA ALA A 199 -20.23 -12.07 11.41
C ALA A 199 -21.42 -12.00 12.38
N PRO A 200 -22.51 -12.76 12.15
CA PRO A 200 -23.60 -12.84 13.10
C PRO A 200 -23.04 -13.30 14.45
N THR A 201 -23.17 -12.47 15.49
CA THR A 201 -23.05 -12.96 16.87
C THR A 201 -24.17 -13.97 17.06
N LEU A 202 -23.84 -15.26 17.09
CA LEU A 202 -24.73 -16.26 17.66
C LEU A 202 -24.90 -15.86 19.12
N GLY A 203 -26.02 -15.20 19.41
CA GLY A 203 -26.40 -14.85 20.77
C GLY A 203 -26.47 -16.13 21.59
N VAL A 204 -25.74 -16.12 22.71
CA VAL A 204 -25.93 -17.07 23.80
C VAL A 204 -27.23 -16.70 24.51
#